data_AF-A0A520HHM2-F1
#
_entry.id   AF-A0A520HHM2-F1
#
_cell.length_a   1.000
_cell.length_b   1.000
_cell.length_c   1.000
_cell.angle_alpha   90.00
_cell.angle_beta   90.00
_cell.angle_gamma   90.00
#
_symmetry.space_group_name_H-M   'P 1'
#
loop_
_entity.id
_entity.type
_entity.pdbx_description
1 polymer ?
#
loop_
_entity_poly.entity_id
_entity_poly.type
_entity_poly.pdbx_seq_one_letter_code
_entity_poly.pdbx_strand_id
1 'polypeptide(L)'
;ELFLVEGDSAGGSAKQGRDRHFQAILPLRGKILNTERARFDRMISSKEIGTLIQAMGTGIGRDEFNADKLRYHKIVIMTDADVDGAHIRTLLLTFFYRQMPELITRGHLWIAQPPLYKATKGRSEVYLKDDAAMDDYLVDAGVATMVFEAAGSPRTGNDLRDLVDHARRMRTLMRYVPRRYDAGIIEVLALAGALDPALDRDTRQAAVDETTRRLDSGDEGDARWSARLTEDGGIHFERLWRGVTDHHIVEASFIASAEARKLHALAAEHAESYTVAGKLVRVGGTTAAAEEPSAEPADADEDGGETQALASSAEPKAVKGEARVARPSQLLAAILQAGRKGLAIQRYKGLGEMNAEQLWETTLDPAVRTMLRVTSEDVSAADMIFTQLMGEVVEPRREFIQDNALNVANLDV
;
A
#
# COMPACT_ATOMS: atom_id res chain seq x y z
N GLU A 1 23.89 -21.41 -4.36
CA GLU A 1 23.38 -20.02 -4.25
C GLU A 1 24.05 -19.35 -3.06
N LEU A 2 24.27 -18.04 -3.09
CA LEU A 2 24.82 -17.24 -1.99
C LEU A 2 23.80 -16.18 -1.59
N PHE A 3 23.39 -16.17 -0.33
CA PHE A 3 22.52 -15.14 0.24
C PHE A 3 23.36 -14.15 1.04
N LEU A 4 23.16 -12.86 0.75
CA LEU A 4 23.70 -11.75 1.52
C LEU A 4 22.60 -11.27 2.45
N VAL A 5 22.81 -11.38 3.77
CA VAL A 5 21.77 -11.13 4.77
C VAL A 5 22.19 -10.01 5.71
N GLU A 6 21.25 -9.13 6.03
CA GLU A 6 21.46 -8.04 6.97
C GLU A 6 21.48 -8.53 8.43
N GLY A 7 22.60 -8.28 9.13
CA GLY A 7 22.71 -8.51 10.56
C GLY A 7 22.86 -9.96 11.01
N ASP A 8 23.24 -10.12 12.28
CA ASP A 8 23.43 -11.45 12.88
C ASP A 8 22.08 -12.13 13.19
N SER A 9 20.99 -11.37 13.38
CA SER A 9 19.66 -11.92 13.68
C SER A 9 19.07 -12.69 12.50
N ALA A 10 18.83 -12.01 11.38
CA ALA A 10 18.37 -12.65 10.15
C ALA A 10 19.39 -13.66 9.61
N GLY A 11 20.69 -13.38 9.76
CA GLY A 11 21.76 -14.33 9.44
C GLY A 11 21.68 -15.63 10.26
N GLY A 12 21.29 -15.55 11.53
CA GLY A 12 21.07 -16.69 12.42
C GLY A 12 19.90 -17.57 11.96
N SER A 13 18.73 -16.97 11.75
CA SER A 13 17.55 -17.67 11.22
C SER A 13 17.81 -18.28 9.85
N ALA A 14 18.44 -17.53 8.93
CA ALA A 14 18.78 -18.02 7.60
C ALA A 14 19.78 -19.19 7.65
N LYS A 15 20.77 -19.15 8.54
CA LYS A 15 21.73 -20.25 8.68
C LYS A 15 21.09 -21.53 9.22
N GLN A 16 20.08 -21.39 10.07
CA GLN A 16 19.31 -22.53 10.62
C GLN A 16 18.32 -23.09 9.60
N GLY A 17 17.64 -22.23 8.84
CA GLY A 17 16.61 -22.63 7.87
C GLY A 17 17.12 -23.06 6.49
N ARG A 18 18.37 -22.72 6.11
CA ARG A 18 18.90 -23.02 4.78
C ARG A 18 19.02 -24.53 4.48
N ASP A 19 18.98 -24.83 3.19
CA ASP A 19 19.47 -26.12 2.70
C ASP A 19 21.01 -26.11 2.63
N ARG A 20 21.63 -27.01 3.40
CA ARG A 20 23.10 -27.09 3.53
C ARG A 20 23.78 -27.62 2.27
N HIS A 21 23.06 -28.28 1.37
CA HIS A 21 23.58 -28.85 0.12
C HIS A 21 23.92 -27.76 -0.90
N PHE A 22 23.07 -26.72 -1.03
CA PHE A 22 23.19 -25.76 -2.13
C PHE A 22 23.08 -24.28 -1.75
N GLN A 23 22.76 -23.93 -0.50
CA GLN A 23 22.63 -22.53 -0.06
C GLN A 23 23.74 -22.13 0.90
N ALA A 24 24.50 -21.09 0.55
CA ALA A 24 25.46 -20.42 1.42
C ALA A 24 24.84 -19.12 1.95
N ILE A 25 25.09 -18.79 3.21
CA ILE A 25 24.63 -17.56 3.86
C ILE A 25 25.85 -16.75 4.28
N LEU A 26 25.92 -15.49 3.86
CA LEU A 26 26.91 -14.51 4.29
C LEU A 26 26.20 -13.38 5.03
N PRO A 27 26.23 -13.37 6.37
CA PRO A 27 25.71 -12.26 7.16
C PRO A 27 26.63 -11.05 7.04
N LEU A 28 26.04 -9.87 6.87
CA LEU A 28 26.72 -8.59 6.79
C LEU A 28 26.51 -7.83 8.10
N ARG A 29 27.59 -7.37 8.72
CA ARG A 29 27.52 -6.66 10.00
C ARG A 29 27.57 -5.15 9.82
N GLY A 30 26.47 -4.49 10.19
CA GLY A 30 26.31 -3.05 10.11
C GLY A 30 26.17 -2.54 8.67
N LYS A 31 26.21 -1.21 8.50
CA LYS A 31 26.10 -0.58 7.19
C LYS A 31 27.39 -0.79 6.39
N ILE A 32 27.25 -1.31 5.18
CA ILE A 32 28.39 -1.45 4.25
C ILE A 32 29.03 -0.07 4.00
N LEU A 33 30.35 -0.06 3.88
CA LEU A 33 31.09 1.15 3.53
C LEU A 33 30.57 1.69 2.19
N ASN A 34 30.15 2.94 2.17
CA ASN A 34 29.77 3.64 0.95
C ASN A 34 30.98 3.71 -0.01
N THR A 35 30.93 2.94 -1.08
CA THR A 35 32.01 2.84 -2.07
C THR A 35 32.02 3.98 -3.08
N GLU A 36 30.99 4.83 -3.13
CA GLU A 36 30.98 6.04 -3.95
C GLU A 36 31.89 7.12 -3.34
N ARG A 37 31.88 7.23 -2.01
CA ARG A 37 32.70 8.23 -1.28
C ARG A 37 34.07 7.70 -0.88
N ALA A 38 34.22 6.39 -0.75
CA ALA A 38 35.45 5.78 -0.27
C ALA A 38 36.47 5.60 -1.40
N ARG A 39 37.72 6.02 -1.16
CA ARG A 39 38.84 5.66 -2.02
C ARG A 39 39.00 4.13 -2.08
N PHE A 40 39.50 3.63 -3.21
CA PHE A 40 39.67 2.20 -3.47
C PHE A 40 40.42 1.46 -2.34
N ASP A 41 41.49 2.04 -1.79
CA ASP A 41 42.25 1.45 -0.68
C ASP A 41 41.42 1.30 0.61
N ARG A 42 40.53 2.26 0.87
CA ARG A 42 39.61 2.23 2.01
C ARG A 42 38.51 1.18 1.81
N MET A 43 38.13 0.93 0.57
CA MET A 43 37.17 -0.11 0.21
C MET A 43 37.77 -1.51 0.45
N ILE A 44 39.01 -1.75 0.01
CA ILE A 44 39.70 -3.04 0.18
C ILE A 44 39.98 -3.34 1.67
N SER A 45 40.30 -2.31 2.46
CA SER A 45 40.51 -2.48 3.90
C SER A 45 39.22 -2.78 4.69
N SER A 46 38.03 -2.68 4.06
CA SER A 46 36.78 -3.09 4.69
C SER A 46 36.69 -4.61 4.80
N LYS A 47 36.56 -5.11 6.04
CA LYS A 47 36.43 -6.54 6.33
C LYS A 47 35.20 -7.15 5.65
N GLU A 48 34.08 -6.44 5.63
CA GLU A 48 32.83 -6.91 5.01
C GLU A 48 33.00 -7.09 3.50
N ILE A 49 33.62 -6.10 2.83
CA ILE A 49 33.87 -6.16 1.38
C ILE A 49 34.89 -7.24 1.06
N GLY A 50 35.99 -7.35 1.82
CA GLY A 50 36.97 -8.42 1.67
C GLY A 50 36.34 -9.81 1.80
N THR A 51 35.47 -10.00 2.79
CA THR A 51 34.75 -11.26 3.02
C THR A 51 33.80 -11.57 1.86
N LEU A 52 33.07 -10.56 1.35
CA LEU A 52 32.18 -10.69 0.20
C LEU A 52 32.94 -11.15 -1.05
N ILE A 53 34.05 -10.48 -1.38
CA ILE A 53 34.90 -10.82 -2.53
C ILE A 53 35.46 -12.24 -2.38
N GLN A 54 35.96 -12.58 -1.18
CA GLN A 54 36.51 -13.91 -0.91
C GLN A 54 35.44 -15.01 -1.03
N ALA A 55 34.20 -14.73 -0.60
CA ALA A 55 33.08 -15.66 -0.74
C ALA A 55 32.74 -15.91 -2.22
N MET A 56 32.68 -14.85 -3.03
CA MET A 56 32.37 -14.94 -4.47
C MET A 56 33.51 -15.53 -5.31
N GLY A 57 34.76 -15.28 -4.92
CA GLY A 57 35.95 -15.83 -5.60
C GLY A 57 36.37 -15.08 -6.87
N THR A 58 35.73 -13.96 -7.19
CA THR A 58 35.93 -13.22 -8.44
C THR A 58 37.11 -12.25 -8.42
N GLY A 59 37.69 -11.94 -7.26
CA GLY A 59 38.61 -10.80 -7.14
C GLY A 59 37.86 -9.45 -7.20
N ILE A 60 38.59 -8.33 -7.16
CA ILE A 60 38.02 -6.96 -7.23
C ILE A 60 38.93 -6.01 -8.02
N GLY A 61 38.33 -5.04 -8.71
CA GLY A 61 39.06 -4.02 -9.46
C GLY A 61 39.31 -4.45 -10.91
N ARG A 62 39.68 -3.48 -11.75
CA ARG A 62 39.72 -3.66 -13.21
C ARG A 62 40.69 -4.74 -13.68
N ASP A 63 41.79 -4.96 -12.95
CA ASP A 63 42.86 -5.87 -13.36
C ASP A 63 42.79 -7.26 -12.71
N GLU A 64 42.11 -7.40 -11.56
CA GLU A 64 42.00 -8.67 -10.82
C GLU A 64 40.63 -9.33 -10.91
N PHE A 65 39.58 -8.57 -11.25
CA PHE A 65 38.23 -9.10 -11.34
C PHE A 65 38.09 -10.09 -12.52
N ASN A 66 37.55 -11.26 -12.23
CA ASN A 66 37.24 -12.30 -13.20
C ASN A 66 35.91 -12.97 -12.86
N ALA A 67 34.89 -12.69 -13.68
CA ALA A 67 33.55 -13.25 -13.50
C ALA A 67 33.47 -14.77 -13.75
N ASP A 68 34.39 -15.37 -14.51
CA ASP A 68 34.41 -16.82 -14.77
C ASP A 68 34.84 -17.62 -13.54
N LYS A 69 35.51 -16.98 -12.58
CA LYS A 69 35.88 -17.58 -11.28
C LYS A 69 34.77 -17.52 -10.23
N LEU A 70 33.58 -17.00 -10.61
CA LEU A 70 32.46 -16.87 -9.71
C LEU A 70 32.04 -18.25 -9.15
N ARG A 71 32.11 -18.39 -7.83
CA ARG A 71 31.73 -19.65 -7.15
C ARG A 71 30.22 -19.85 -7.08
N TYR A 72 29.46 -18.75 -7.02
CA TYR A 72 28.02 -18.76 -6.86
C TYR A 72 27.34 -17.99 -7.99
N HIS A 73 26.78 -18.70 -8.95
CA HIS A 73 26.07 -18.11 -10.11
C HIS A 73 24.72 -17.47 -9.78
N LYS A 74 24.34 -17.48 -8.50
CA LYS A 74 23.15 -16.83 -7.99
C LYS A 74 23.46 -16.22 -6.64
N ILE A 75 23.60 -14.91 -6.62
CA ILE A 75 23.82 -14.06 -5.46
C ILE A 75 22.50 -13.38 -5.18
N VAL A 76 21.95 -13.60 -3.99
CA VAL A 76 20.64 -13.10 -3.57
C VAL A 76 20.84 -12.10 -2.44
N ILE A 77 20.44 -10.86 -2.64
CA ILE A 77 20.37 -9.83 -1.61
C ILE A 77 19.06 -10.04 -0.84
N MET A 78 19.16 -10.33 0.45
CA MET A 78 18.03 -10.55 1.34
C MET A 78 18.13 -9.57 2.52
N THR A 79 17.42 -8.45 2.41
CA THR A 79 17.40 -7.34 3.38
C THR A 79 16.01 -7.13 3.92
N ASP A 80 15.89 -6.42 5.03
CA ASP A 80 14.60 -6.09 5.64
C ASP A 80 13.78 -5.13 4.75
N ALA A 81 12.47 -5.08 5.01
CA ALA A 81 11.50 -4.25 4.28
C ALA A 81 11.44 -2.80 4.80
N ASP A 82 12.32 -2.45 5.74
CA ASP A 82 12.42 -1.13 6.33
C ASP A 82 13.41 -0.20 5.59
N VAL A 83 13.59 1.00 6.15
CA VAL A 83 14.46 2.04 5.59
C VAL A 83 15.95 1.64 5.65
N ASP A 84 16.36 0.92 6.69
CA ASP A 84 17.75 0.48 6.86
C ASP A 84 18.10 -0.64 5.87
N GLY A 85 17.20 -1.59 5.65
CA GLY A 85 17.33 -2.63 4.62
C GLY A 85 17.34 -2.05 3.21
N ALA A 86 16.52 -1.03 2.93
CA ALA A 86 16.60 -0.29 1.68
C ALA A 86 17.97 0.38 1.48
N HIS A 87 18.57 0.92 2.54
CA HIS A 87 19.90 1.54 2.48
C HIS A 87 21.00 0.51 2.21
N ILE A 88 21.05 -0.62 2.94
CA ILE A 88 22.05 -1.67 2.71
C ILE A 88 21.89 -2.28 1.31
N ARG A 89 20.66 -2.52 0.87
CA ARG A 89 20.37 -3.00 -0.49
C ARG A 89 20.92 -2.04 -1.53
N THR A 90 20.71 -0.73 -1.38
CA THR A 90 21.23 0.27 -2.30
C THR A 90 22.76 0.30 -2.31
N LEU A 91 23.41 0.25 -1.14
CA LEU A 91 24.87 0.18 -1.03
C LEU A 91 25.45 -1.04 -1.75
N LEU A 92 24.83 -2.21 -1.61
CA LEU A 92 25.22 -3.43 -2.31
C LEU A 92 25.04 -3.29 -3.82
N LEU A 93 23.90 -2.76 -4.28
CA LEU A 93 23.64 -2.55 -5.71
C LEU A 93 24.67 -1.60 -6.34
N THR A 94 24.97 -0.48 -5.69
CA THR A 94 26.02 0.46 -6.14
C THR A 94 27.40 -0.20 -6.15
N PHE A 95 27.73 -1.00 -5.13
CA PHE A 95 28.98 -1.75 -5.10
C PHE A 95 29.10 -2.70 -6.31
N PHE A 96 28.08 -3.53 -6.55
CA PHE A 96 28.07 -4.44 -7.70
C PHE A 96 28.12 -3.70 -9.03
N TYR A 97 27.43 -2.56 -9.14
CA TYR A 97 27.46 -1.74 -10.35
C TYR A 97 28.87 -1.26 -10.70
N ARG A 98 29.54 -0.65 -9.71
CA ARG A 98 30.81 0.05 -9.94
C ARG A 98 31.98 -0.93 -10.02
N GLN A 99 31.94 -1.99 -9.22
CA GLN A 99 33.09 -2.89 -9.06
C GLN A 99 32.94 -4.21 -9.82
N MET A 100 31.71 -4.67 -10.08
CA MET A 100 31.45 -6.00 -10.66
C MET A 100 30.26 -6.00 -11.66
N PRO A 101 30.23 -5.07 -12.65
CA PRO A 101 29.07 -4.92 -13.56
C PRO A 101 28.79 -6.18 -14.39
N GLU A 102 29.81 -7.00 -14.65
CA GLU A 102 29.63 -8.28 -15.34
C GLU A 102 28.68 -9.24 -14.60
N LEU A 103 28.63 -9.19 -13.26
CA LEU A 103 27.72 -10.06 -12.50
C LEU A 103 26.26 -9.67 -12.72
N ILE A 104 25.98 -8.38 -12.93
CA ILE A 104 24.64 -7.89 -13.24
C ILE A 104 24.28 -8.25 -14.68
N THR A 105 25.16 -7.96 -15.64
CA THR A 105 24.89 -8.24 -17.07
C THR A 105 24.73 -9.74 -17.35
N ARG A 106 25.50 -10.59 -16.68
CA ARG A 106 25.35 -12.06 -16.74
C ARG A 106 24.14 -12.58 -15.95
N GLY A 107 23.48 -11.75 -15.15
CA GLY A 107 22.27 -12.10 -14.42
C GLY A 107 22.46 -12.92 -13.15
N HIS A 108 23.62 -12.79 -12.52
CA HIS A 108 23.93 -13.50 -11.29
C HIS A 108 23.38 -12.82 -10.04
N LEU A 109 22.93 -11.57 -10.13
CA LEU A 109 22.42 -10.79 -8.99
C LEU A 109 20.89 -10.79 -8.92
N TRP A 110 20.36 -11.10 -7.73
CA TRP A 110 18.94 -11.24 -7.42
C TRP A 110 18.61 -10.55 -6.11
N ILE A 111 17.36 -10.14 -5.93
CA ILE A 111 16.81 -9.58 -4.69
C ILE A 111 15.69 -10.51 -4.20
N ALA A 112 15.76 -10.96 -2.96
CA ALA A 112 14.70 -11.74 -2.34
C ALA A 112 13.45 -10.87 -2.10
N GLN A 113 12.27 -11.46 -2.18
CA GLN A 113 11.00 -10.80 -1.89
C GLN A 113 10.30 -11.54 -0.73
N PRO A 114 10.73 -11.32 0.52
CA PRO A 114 10.08 -11.89 1.69
C PRO A 114 8.64 -11.35 1.83
N PRO A 115 7.73 -12.08 2.48
CA PRO A 115 6.36 -11.61 2.68
C PRO A 115 6.29 -10.45 3.67
N LEU A 116 5.42 -9.48 3.39
CA LEU A 116 5.15 -8.37 4.29
C LEU A 116 4.14 -8.73 5.39
N TYR A 117 3.23 -9.66 5.12
CA TYR A 117 2.20 -10.07 6.07
C TYR A 117 2.05 -11.59 6.19
N LYS A 118 1.59 -12.00 7.37
CA LYS A 118 1.00 -13.31 7.63
C LYS A 118 -0.44 -13.12 8.10
N ALA A 119 -1.39 -13.70 7.38
CA ALA A 119 -2.80 -13.72 7.76
C ALA A 119 -3.19 -15.11 8.25
N THR A 120 -3.78 -15.19 9.44
CA THR A 120 -4.18 -16.44 10.09
C THR A 120 -5.68 -16.46 10.35
N LYS A 121 -6.35 -17.54 9.94
CA LYS A 121 -7.80 -17.78 10.19
C LYS A 121 -8.01 -19.21 10.62
N GLY A 122 -8.23 -19.42 11.92
CA GLY A 122 -8.33 -20.76 12.50
C GLY A 122 -7.01 -21.52 12.35
N ARG A 123 -7.01 -22.60 11.56
CA ARG A 123 -5.81 -23.41 11.26
C ARG A 123 -5.13 -23.04 9.94
N SER A 124 -5.72 -22.13 9.16
CA SER A 124 -5.17 -21.71 7.87
C SER A 124 -4.27 -20.50 8.08
N GLU A 125 -3.08 -20.54 7.50
CA GLU A 125 -2.12 -19.44 7.47
C GLU A 125 -1.76 -19.13 6.02
N VAL A 126 -1.66 -17.85 5.68
CA VAL A 126 -1.31 -17.39 4.33
C VAL A 126 -0.29 -16.26 4.45
N TYR A 127 0.78 -16.35 3.66
CA TYR A 127 1.81 -15.33 3.55
C TYR A 127 1.49 -14.41 2.36
N LEU A 128 1.53 -13.10 2.60
CA LEU A 128 1.16 -12.09 1.62
C LEU A 128 2.36 -11.16 1.41
N LYS A 129 2.74 -10.99 0.14
CA LYS A 129 3.98 -10.31 -0.26
C LYS A 129 3.99 -8.80 -0.03
N ASP A 130 2.87 -8.14 -0.26
CA ASP A 130 2.75 -6.68 -0.30
C ASP A 130 1.35 -6.23 0.12
N ASP A 131 1.16 -4.91 0.23
CA ASP A 131 -0.12 -4.30 0.58
C ASP A 131 -1.23 -4.66 -0.42
N ALA A 132 -0.89 -4.77 -1.71
CA ALA A 132 -1.85 -5.13 -2.75
C ALA A 132 -2.40 -6.55 -2.55
N ALA A 133 -1.51 -7.53 -2.27
CA ALA A 133 -1.91 -8.89 -1.96
C ALA A 133 -2.76 -8.97 -0.69
N MET A 134 -2.46 -8.16 0.33
CA MET A 134 -3.28 -8.05 1.54
C MET A 134 -4.67 -7.48 1.23
N ASP A 135 -4.74 -6.37 0.50
CA ASP A 135 -5.99 -5.76 0.09
C ASP A 135 -6.86 -6.77 -0.70
N ASP A 136 -6.27 -7.47 -1.68
CA ASP A 136 -6.93 -8.51 -2.48
C ASP A 136 -7.47 -9.64 -1.60
N TYR A 137 -6.64 -10.17 -0.69
CA TYR A 137 -7.05 -11.22 0.22
C TYR A 137 -8.23 -10.81 1.12
N LEU A 138 -8.24 -9.56 1.62
CA LEU A 138 -9.34 -9.02 2.39
C LEU A 138 -10.60 -8.83 1.56
N VAL A 139 -10.48 -8.37 0.31
CA VAL A 139 -11.62 -8.25 -0.60
C VAL A 139 -12.22 -9.60 -0.93
N ASP A 140 -11.40 -10.61 -1.25
CA ASP A 140 -11.86 -11.97 -1.52
C ASP A 140 -12.64 -12.53 -0.31
N ALA A 141 -12.07 -12.39 0.89
CA ALA A 141 -12.71 -12.82 2.13
C ALA A 141 -14.01 -12.08 2.43
N GLY A 142 -14.06 -10.77 2.18
CA GLY A 142 -15.24 -9.93 2.37
C GLY A 142 -16.35 -10.26 1.38
N VAL A 143 -16.06 -10.28 0.09
CA VAL A 143 -17.00 -10.59 -1.00
C VAL A 143 -17.60 -11.99 -0.83
N ALA A 144 -16.82 -12.98 -0.37
CA ALA A 144 -17.29 -14.34 -0.15
C ALA A 144 -18.39 -14.46 0.93
N THR A 145 -18.51 -13.47 1.83
CA THR A 145 -19.42 -13.55 2.99
C THR A 145 -20.49 -12.47 3.03
N MET A 146 -20.48 -11.53 2.08
CA MET A 146 -21.34 -10.35 2.08
C MET A 146 -22.29 -10.32 0.87
N VAL A 147 -23.42 -9.66 1.06
CA VAL A 147 -24.45 -9.35 0.06
C VAL A 147 -24.69 -7.86 0.10
N PHE A 148 -24.67 -7.22 -1.07
CA PHE A 148 -25.05 -5.82 -1.18
C PHE A 148 -26.49 -5.70 -1.68
N GLU A 149 -27.37 -5.22 -0.80
CA GLU A 149 -28.78 -4.97 -1.03
C GLU A 149 -28.98 -3.48 -1.32
N ALA A 150 -29.11 -3.11 -2.59
CA ALA A 150 -29.40 -1.76 -3.03
C ALA A 150 -30.70 -1.72 -3.85
N ALA A 151 -31.00 -0.57 -4.46
CA ALA A 151 -32.07 -0.49 -5.43
C ALA A 151 -31.83 -1.49 -6.58
N GLY A 152 -32.70 -2.49 -6.72
CA GLY A 152 -32.57 -3.56 -7.72
C GLY A 152 -32.32 -4.94 -7.09
N SER A 153 -31.64 -5.82 -7.83
CA SER A 153 -31.33 -7.18 -7.37
C SER A 153 -30.15 -7.19 -6.39
N PRO A 154 -30.19 -7.99 -5.31
CA PRO A 154 -29.05 -8.17 -4.42
C PRO A 154 -27.81 -8.67 -5.19
N ARG A 155 -26.66 -8.08 -4.91
CA ARG A 155 -25.39 -8.42 -5.56
C ARG A 155 -24.52 -9.27 -4.64
N THR A 156 -23.98 -10.36 -5.18
CA THR A 156 -23.13 -11.33 -4.47
C THR A 156 -22.01 -11.82 -5.39
N GLY A 157 -20.97 -12.43 -4.83
CA GLY A 157 -19.90 -13.05 -5.63
C GLY A 157 -19.29 -12.06 -6.63
N ASN A 158 -19.25 -12.45 -7.91
CA ASN A 158 -18.64 -11.63 -8.97
C ASN A 158 -19.34 -10.27 -9.16
N ASP A 159 -20.67 -10.20 -9.05
CA ASP A 159 -21.40 -8.92 -9.20
C ASP A 159 -21.07 -7.91 -8.10
N LEU A 160 -20.75 -8.42 -6.90
CA LEU A 160 -20.27 -7.61 -5.78
C LEU A 160 -18.79 -7.26 -5.97
N ARG A 161 -17.98 -8.21 -6.46
CA ARG A 161 -16.56 -7.97 -6.78
C ARG A 161 -16.40 -6.84 -7.79
N ASP A 162 -17.20 -6.81 -8.84
CA ASP A 162 -17.16 -5.75 -9.86
C ASP A 162 -17.37 -4.36 -9.24
N LEU A 163 -18.30 -4.22 -8.30
CA LEU A 163 -18.52 -2.96 -7.58
C LEU A 163 -17.35 -2.60 -6.65
N VAL A 164 -16.71 -3.59 -6.02
CA VAL A 164 -15.54 -3.37 -5.16
C VAL A 164 -14.32 -2.96 -5.99
N ASP A 165 -14.12 -3.57 -7.15
CA ASP A 165 -13.04 -3.21 -8.07
C ASP A 165 -13.26 -1.82 -8.67
N HIS A 166 -14.52 -1.45 -8.97
CA HIS A 166 -14.88 -0.06 -9.27
C HIS A 166 -14.55 0.89 -8.12
N ALA A 167 -14.92 0.55 -6.88
CA ALA A 167 -14.61 1.37 -5.72
C ALA A 167 -13.11 1.54 -5.49
N ARG A 168 -12.30 0.53 -5.81
CA ARG A 168 -10.82 0.61 -5.78
C ARG A 168 -10.29 1.56 -6.86
N ARG A 169 -10.82 1.48 -8.09
CA ARG A 169 -10.48 2.43 -9.17
C ARG A 169 -10.85 3.86 -8.77
N MET A 170 -12.02 4.05 -8.15
CA MET A 170 -12.46 5.34 -7.60
C MET A 170 -11.49 5.84 -6.54
N ARG A 171 -11.12 5.00 -5.55
CA ARG A 171 -10.13 5.33 -4.50
C ARG A 171 -8.80 5.79 -5.08
N THR A 172 -8.33 5.17 -6.17
CA THR A 172 -7.09 5.57 -6.85
C THR A 172 -7.22 6.95 -7.50
N LEU A 173 -8.32 7.24 -8.21
CA LEU A 173 -8.53 8.57 -8.80
C LEU A 173 -8.72 9.65 -7.74
N MET A 174 -9.40 9.32 -6.64
CA MET A 174 -9.61 10.23 -5.51
C MET A 174 -8.30 10.71 -4.86
N ARG A 175 -7.17 9.99 -5.01
CA ARG A 175 -5.86 10.45 -4.52
C ARG A 175 -5.37 11.74 -5.21
N TYR A 176 -5.86 12.03 -6.42
CA TYR A 176 -5.52 13.24 -7.15
C TYR A 176 -6.45 14.42 -6.84
N VAL A 177 -7.53 14.17 -6.10
CA VAL A 177 -8.44 15.23 -5.64
C VAL A 177 -7.72 16.04 -4.55
N PRO A 178 -7.68 17.38 -4.64
CA PRO A 178 -7.05 18.20 -3.62
C PRO A 178 -7.63 17.94 -2.23
N ARG A 179 -6.76 17.70 -1.24
CA ARG A 179 -7.13 17.38 0.16
C ARG A 179 -7.97 18.45 0.87
N ARG A 180 -8.05 19.66 0.32
CA ARG A 180 -8.90 20.73 0.85
C ARG A 180 -10.40 20.46 0.66
N TYR A 181 -10.76 19.58 -0.28
CA TYR A 181 -12.13 19.17 -0.51
C TYR A 181 -12.50 18.02 0.40
N ASP A 182 -13.76 18.02 0.85
CA ASP A 182 -14.35 16.84 1.46
C ASP A 182 -14.49 15.74 0.40
N ALA A 183 -13.80 14.62 0.63
CA ALA A 183 -13.77 13.51 -0.33
C ALA A 183 -15.18 12.91 -0.56
N GLY A 184 -16.03 12.93 0.46
CA GLY A 184 -17.40 12.48 0.38
C GLY A 184 -18.25 13.32 -0.55
N ILE A 185 -18.16 14.65 -0.45
CA ILE A 185 -18.85 15.58 -1.34
C ILE A 185 -18.42 15.35 -2.80
N ILE A 186 -17.11 15.25 -3.05
CA ILE A 186 -16.58 15.04 -4.41
C ILE A 186 -17.04 13.69 -4.99
N GLU A 187 -17.07 12.63 -4.19
CA GLU A 187 -17.55 11.32 -4.63
C GLU A 187 -19.05 11.36 -5.00
N VAL A 188 -19.88 12.00 -4.18
CA VAL A 188 -21.32 12.14 -4.47
C VAL A 188 -21.57 13.06 -5.68
N LEU A 189 -20.80 14.14 -5.83
CA LEU A 189 -20.83 15.00 -7.02
C LEU A 189 -20.54 14.21 -8.30
N ALA A 190 -19.55 13.32 -8.27
CA ALA A 190 -19.20 12.48 -9.40
C ALA A 190 -20.35 11.49 -9.74
N LEU A 191 -20.92 10.85 -8.72
CA LEU A 191 -22.03 9.88 -8.86
C LEU A 191 -23.34 10.54 -9.34
N ALA A 192 -23.61 11.77 -8.91
CA ALA A 192 -24.79 12.53 -9.33
C ALA A 192 -24.63 13.20 -10.71
N GLY A 193 -23.45 13.10 -11.33
CA GLY A 193 -23.17 13.68 -12.65
C GLY A 193 -22.83 15.17 -12.63
N ALA A 194 -22.72 15.82 -11.48
CA ALA A 194 -22.45 17.25 -11.38
C ALA A 194 -21.05 17.66 -11.87
N LEU A 195 -20.14 16.69 -12.04
CA LEU A 195 -18.80 16.86 -12.63
C LEU A 195 -18.76 16.63 -14.15
N ASP A 196 -19.89 16.35 -14.80
CA ASP A 196 -19.94 16.19 -16.25
C ASP A 196 -19.58 17.54 -16.94
N PRO A 197 -18.55 17.57 -17.79
CA PRO A 197 -18.13 18.78 -18.50
C PRO A 197 -19.16 19.26 -19.54
N ALA A 198 -20.08 18.40 -19.99
CA ALA A 198 -21.06 18.73 -21.03
C ALA A 198 -22.30 19.45 -20.50
N LEU A 199 -22.51 19.50 -19.17
CA LEU A 199 -23.71 20.11 -18.59
C LEU A 199 -23.69 21.63 -18.70
N ASP A 200 -24.82 22.19 -19.14
CA ASP A 200 -25.14 23.60 -18.98
C ASP A 200 -25.43 23.95 -17.51
N ARG A 201 -25.65 25.25 -17.24
CA ARG A 201 -25.83 25.76 -15.88
C ARG A 201 -27.07 25.17 -15.19
N ASP A 202 -28.20 25.09 -15.89
CA ASP A 202 -29.48 24.67 -15.32
C ASP A 202 -29.47 23.17 -15.04
N THR A 203 -28.93 22.37 -15.95
CA THR A 203 -28.78 20.92 -15.77
C THR A 203 -27.76 20.61 -14.68
N ARG A 204 -26.69 21.40 -14.57
CA ARG A 204 -25.73 21.26 -13.46
C ARG A 204 -26.36 21.60 -12.12
N GLN A 205 -27.22 22.62 -12.04
CA GLN A 205 -27.95 22.91 -10.80
C GLN A 205 -28.83 21.72 -10.40
N ALA A 206 -29.52 21.08 -11.34
CA ALA A 206 -30.31 19.87 -11.04
C ALA A 206 -29.43 18.71 -10.53
N ALA A 207 -28.24 18.51 -11.09
CA ALA A 207 -27.28 17.51 -10.60
C ALA A 207 -26.71 17.86 -9.20
N VAL A 208 -26.53 19.15 -8.91
CA VAL A 208 -26.15 19.64 -7.58
C VAL A 208 -27.29 19.41 -6.58
N ASP A 209 -28.54 19.64 -6.96
CA ASP A 209 -29.70 19.38 -6.10
C ASP A 209 -29.85 17.87 -5.80
N GLU A 210 -29.58 17.01 -6.78
CA GLU A 210 -29.47 15.56 -6.57
C GLU A 210 -28.32 15.21 -5.62
N THR A 211 -27.15 15.83 -5.79
CA THR A 211 -25.99 15.66 -4.88
C THR A 211 -26.39 16.01 -3.44
N THR A 212 -27.03 17.17 -3.25
CA THR A 212 -27.50 17.63 -1.93
C THR A 212 -28.50 16.65 -1.33
N ARG A 213 -29.47 16.15 -2.10
CA ARG A 213 -30.42 15.12 -1.62
C ARG A 213 -29.72 13.84 -1.18
N ARG A 214 -28.70 13.39 -1.91
CA ARG A 214 -27.91 12.20 -1.54
C ARG A 214 -27.12 12.43 -0.25
N LEU A 215 -26.44 13.57 -0.13
CA LEU A 215 -25.70 13.94 1.09
C LEU A 215 -26.62 14.03 2.31
N ASP A 216 -27.78 14.68 2.15
CA ASP A 216 -28.80 14.82 3.19
C ASP A 216 -29.32 13.46 3.65
N SER A 217 -29.62 12.57 2.70
CA SER A 217 -30.02 11.21 3.05
C SER A 217 -28.91 10.45 3.77
N GLY A 218 -27.65 10.66 3.39
CA GLY A 218 -26.48 9.93 3.87
C GLY A 218 -26.04 10.29 5.29
N ASP A 219 -26.34 11.51 5.74
CA ASP A 219 -26.01 12.00 7.08
C ASP A 219 -26.99 11.47 8.13
N GLU A 220 -26.53 11.31 9.37
CA GLU A 220 -27.36 10.82 10.49
C GLU A 220 -27.78 11.98 11.41
N GLY A 221 -29.06 12.02 11.79
CA GLY A 221 -29.60 13.00 12.74
C GLY A 221 -30.17 14.26 12.08
N ASP A 222 -30.07 15.40 12.77
CA ASP A 222 -30.69 16.67 12.37
C ASP A 222 -29.84 17.51 11.40
N ALA A 223 -28.86 16.91 10.71
CA ALA A 223 -28.06 17.61 9.72
C ALA A 223 -28.94 18.00 8.52
N ARG A 224 -28.71 19.19 7.96
CA ARG A 224 -29.38 19.64 6.73
C ARG A 224 -28.35 20.16 5.74
N TRP A 225 -28.43 19.65 4.52
CA TRP A 225 -27.57 20.10 3.44
C TRP A 225 -28.31 21.07 2.51
N SER A 226 -27.61 22.13 2.09
CA SER A 226 -28.00 23.00 0.99
C SER A 226 -26.81 23.20 0.05
N ALA A 227 -27.10 23.53 -1.21
CA ALA A 227 -26.04 23.85 -2.17
C ALA A 227 -26.51 24.90 -3.16
N ARG A 228 -25.53 25.66 -3.70
CA ARG A 228 -25.76 26.64 -4.76
C ARG A 228 -24.57 26.70 -5.71
N LEU A 229 -24.85 26.94 -6.99
CA LEU A 229 -23.81 27.35 -7.93
C LEU A 229 -23.31 28.75 -7.59
N THR A 230 -21.99 28.94 -7.58
CA THR A 230 -21.38 30.26 -7.42
C THR A 230 -21.38 31.02 -8.75
N GLU A 231 -21.21 32.34 -8.70
CA GLU A 231 -21.14 33.18 -9.91
C GLU A 231 -19.96 32.78 -10.81
N ASP A 232 -18.85 32.35 -10.20
CA ASP A 232 -17.64 31.91 -10.89
C ASP A 232 -17.74 30.47 -11.46
N GLY A 233 -18.90 29.81 -11.34
CA GLY A 233 -19.12 28.46 -11.85
C GLY A 233 -18.64 27.32 -10.93
N GLY A 234 -18.32 27.64 -9.67
CA GLY A 234 -18.08 26.66 -8.62
C GLY A 234 -19.36 26.17 -7.94
N ILE A 235 -19.23 25.31 -6.95
CA ILE A 235 -20.34 24.80 -6.15
C ILE A 235 -20.04 25.07 -4.67
N HIS A 236 -21.01 25.64 -3.97
CA HIS A 236 -20.91 25.90 -2.53
C HIS A 236 -21.97 25.08 -1.80
N PHE A 237 -21.51 24.17 -0.94
CA PHE A 237 -22.33 23.37 -0.04
C PHE A 237 -22.29 23.97 1.36
N GLU A 238 -23.45 23.95 2.02
CA GLU A 238 -23.59 24.31 3.42
C GLU A 238 -24.22 23.12 4.16
N ARG A 239 -23.63 22.75 5.29
CA ARG A 239 -24.14 21.69 6.17
C ARG A 239 -24.47 22.31 7.51
N LEU A 240 -25.76 22.42 7.81
CA LEU A 240 -26.24 22.88 9.12
C LEU A 240 -26.39 21.69 10.05
N TRP A 241 -25.63 21.65 11.13
CA TRP A 241 -25.74 20.63 12.17
C TRP A 241 -25.69 21.25 13.56
N ARG A 242 -26.74 21.01 14.37
CA ARG A 242 -26.85 21.52 15.75
C ARG A 242 -26.57 23.03 15.89
N GLY A 243 -26.99 23.82 14.90
CA GLY A 243 -26.82 25.28 14.88
C GLY A 243 -25.47 25.79 14.36
N VAL A 244 -24.57 24.90 13.94
CA VAL A 244 -23.30 25.23 13.29
C VAL A 244 -23.42 24.96 11.79
N THR A 245 -23.00 25.91 10.95
CA THR A 245 -22.98 25.75 9.49
C THR A 245 -21.54 25.55 9.02
N ASP A 246 -21.26 24.36 8.50
CA ASP A 246 -20.02 24.05 7.81
C ASP A 246 -20.13 24.46 6.34
N HIS A 247 -19.08 25.08 5.80
CA HIS A 247 -19.04 25.56 4.43
C HIS A 247 -18.01 24.77 3.61
N HIS A 248 -18.43 24.24 2.47
CA HIS A 248 -17.57 23.48 1.56
C HIS A 248 -17.67 24.06 0.16
N ILE A 249 -16.54 24.56 -0.37
CA ILE A 249 -16.49 25.20 -1.70
C ILE A 249 -15.66 24.31 -2.63
N VAL A 250 -16.25 23.98 -3.78
CA VAL A 250 -15.58 23.31 -4.90
C VAL A 250 -15.45 24.32 -6.04
N GLU A 251 -14.23 24.75 -6.32
CA GLU A 251 -13.95 25.80 -7.32
C GLU A 251 -14.18 25.29 -8.76
N ALA A 252 -14.55 26.21 -9.64
CA ALA A 252 -14.75 25.92 -11.07
C ALA A 252 -13.53 25.32 -11.76
N SER A 253 -12.32 25.69 -11.31
CA SER A 253 -11.07 25.16 -11.85
C SER A 253 -10.93 23.65 -11.64
N PHE A 254 -11.42 23.13 -10.50
CA PHE A 254 -11.47 21.70 -10.26
C PHE A 254 -12.59 21.04 -11.07
N ILE A 255 -13.78 21.64 -11.12
CA ILE A 255 -14.91 21.08 -11.90
C ILE A 255 -14.52 20.93 -13.38
N ALA A 256 -13.79 21.90 -13.93
CA ALA A 256 -13.32 21.86 -15.31
C ALA A 256 -12.06 20.99 -15.54
N SER A 257 -11.45 20.44 -14.48
CA SER A 257 -10.19 19.70 -14.55
C SER A 257 -10.28 18.37 -15.29
N ALA A 258 -9.13 17.81 -15.68
CA ALA A 258 -9.09 16.47 -16.27
C ALA A 258 -9.45 15.39 -15.23
N GLU A 259 -9.11 15.63 -13.97
CA GLU A 259 -9.39 14.77 -12.83
C GLU A 259 -10.89 14.63 -12.59
N ALA A 260 -11.63 15.75 -12.57
CA ALA A 260 -13.09 15.74 -12.43
C ALA A 260 -13.78 14.99 -13.59
N ARG A 261 -13.32 15.18 -14.82
CA ARG A 261 -13.84 14.46 -16.00
C ARG A 261 -13.61 12.95 -15.91
N LYS A 262 -12.40 12.54 -15.54
CA LYS A 262 -12.06 11.12 -15.34
C LYS A 262 -12.87 10.50 -14.20
N LEU A 263 -13.02 11.23 -13.10
CA LEU A 263 -13.79 10.79 -11.95
C LEU A 263 -15.28 10.63 -12.29
N HIS A 264 -15.86 11.58 -13.02
CA HIS A 264 -17.23 11.47 -13.52
C HIS A 264 -17.42 10.25 -14.43
N ALA A 265 -16.55 10.09 -15.44
CA ALA A 265 -16.63 8.99 -16.39
C ALA A 265 -16.57 7.62 -15.67
N LEU A 266 -15.69 7.48 -14.68
CA LEU A 266 -15.62 6.28 -13.87
C LEU A 266 -16.86 6.13 -12.99
N ALA A 267 -17.29 7.17 -12.27
CA ALA A 267 -18.44 7.12 -11.38
C ALA A 267 -19.74 6.72 -12.12
N ALA A 268 -19.91 7.18 -13.36
CA ALA A 268 -21.06 6.88 -14.20
C ALA A 268 -21.24 5.37 -14.49
N GLU A 269 -20.17 4.56 -14.49
CA GLU A 269 -20.24 3.10 -14.72
C GLU A 269 -21.20 2.39 -13.75
N HIS A 270 -21.27 2.87 -12.50
CA HIS A 270 -22.06 2.23 -11.44
C HIS A 270 -22.89 3.22 -10.60
N ALA A 271 -23.09 4.46 -11.09
CA ALA A 271 -23.84 5.50 -10.37
C ALA A 271 -25.25 5.04 -9.93
N GLU A 272 -25.93 4.24 -10.75
CA GLU A 272 -27.25 3.69 -10.45
C GLU A 272 -27.27 2.79 -9.21
N SER A 273 -26.15 2.13 -8.90
CA SER A 273 -26.02 1.24 -7.72
C SER A 273 -25.99 2.02 -6.40
N TYR A 274 -25.82 3.34 -6.46
CA TYR A 274 -25.68 4.24 -5.32
C TYR A 274 -26.74 5.36 -5.30
N THR A 275 -27.80 5.25 -6.10
CA THR A 275 -28.89 6.24 -6.13
C THR A 275 -29.63 6.32 -4.80
N VAL A 276 -29.80 5.16 -4.14
CA VAL A 276 -30.34 5.06 -2.79
C VAL A 276 -29.31 4.31 -1.94
N ALA A 277 -29.15 4.73 -0.69
CA ALA A 277 -28.28 4.03 0.24
C ALA A 277 -28.72 2.57 0.40
N GLY A 278 -27.85 1.65 0.02
CA GLY A 278 -28.03 0.22 0.20
C GLY A 278 -27.52 -0.26 1.56
N LYS A 279 -27.69 -1.55 1.79
CA LYS A 279 -27.19 -2.28 2.96
C LYS A 279 -26.21 -3.36 2.52
N LEU A 280 -25.07 -3.43 3.18
CA LEU A 280 -24.17 -4.57 3.10
C LEU A 280 -24.45 -5.48 4.30
N VAL A 281 -24.87 -6.71 4.02
CA VAL A 281 -25.28 -7.70 5.02
C VAL A 281 -24.53 -9.02 4.82
N ARG A 282 -24.45 -9.85 5.86
CA ARG A 282 -23.85 -11.19 5.74
C ARG A 282 -24.77 -12.18 5.03
N VAL A 283 -24.19 -13.04 4.20
CA VAL A 283 -24.89 -14.18 3.59
C VAL A 283 -25.52 -15.04 4.69
N GLY A 284 -26.85 -15.23 4.63
CA GLY A 284 -27.62 -16.01 5.60
C GLY A 284 -28.09 -15.26 6.85
N GLY A 285 -27.80 -13.96 6.97
CA GLY A 285 -28.30 -13.12 8.05
C GLY A 285 -29.73 -12.65 7.80
N THR A 286 -30.73 -13.51 7.99
CA THR A 286 -32.08 -13.01 8.36
C THR A 286 -31.98 -12.39 9.74
N THR A 287 -32.61 -11.23 9.93
CA THR A 287 -32.76 -10.49 11.18
C THR A 287 -33.46 -11.33 12.27
N ALA A 288 -32.75 -12.27 12.86
CA ALA A 288 -33.18 -12.98 14.06
C ALA A 288 -32.33 -12.49 15.23
N ALA A 289 -32.99 -11.79 16.16
CA ALA A 289 -32.40 -11.43 17.44
C ALA A 289 -32.03 -12.70 18.21
N ALA A 290 -30.73 -13.00 18.29
CA ALA A 290 -30.20 -14.00 19.19
C ALA A 290 -29.36 -13.28 20.26
N GLU A 291 -29.75 -13.46 21.51
CA GLU A 291 -29.01 -13.08 22.72
C GLU A 291 -27.69 -13.87 22.76
N GLU A 292 -26.57 -13.20 23.03
CA GLU A 292 -25.33 -13.86 23.42
C GLU A 292 -25.09 -13.69 24.94
N PRO A 293 -24.51 -14.70 25.61
CA PRO A 293 -24.15 -14.62 27.01
C PRO A 293 -22.89 -13.77 27.18
N SER A 294 -22.85 -13.03 28.29
CA SER A 294 -21.74 -12.20 28.73
C SER A 294 -20.45 -13.00 28.93
N ALA A 295 -19.37 -12.58 28.28
CA ALA A 295 -18.00 -12.89 28.68
C ALA A 295 -17.25 -11.58 28.97
N GLU A 296 -16.70 -11.48 30.17
CA GLU A 296 -15.93 -10.35 30.69
C GLU A 296 -14.61 -10.12 29.92
N PRO A 297 -14.09 -8.88 29.91
CA PRO A 297 -12.87 -8.55 29.17
C PRO A 297 -11.62 -9.07 29.90
N ALA A 298 -10.69 -9.65 29.13
CA ALA A 298 -9.33 -9.88 29.58
C ALA A 298 -8.45 -8.71 29.11
N ASP A 299 -7.73 -8.12 30.04
CA ASP A 299 -6.81 -6.99 29.88
C ASP A 299 -5.80 -7.21 28.76
N ALA A 300 -5.64 -6.19 27.90
CA ALA A 300 -4.54 -6.06 26.97
C ALA A 300 -3.93 -4.67 27.14
N ASP A 301 -2.63 -4.68 27.44
CA ASP A 301 -1.79 -3.55 27.82
C ASP A 301 -1.83 -2.37 26.84
N GLU A 302 -1.80 -1.17 27.42
CA GLU A 302 -1.57 0.10 26.76
C GLU A 302 -0.14 0.15 26.20
N ASP A 303 0.00 0.37 24.88
CA ASP A 303 1.13 1.14 24.38
C ASP A 303 0.69 2.06 23.24
N GLY A 304 1.10 3.32 23.36
CA GLY A 304 0.60 4.46 22.61
C GLY A 304 1.18 4.55 21.20
N GLY A 305 0.29 4.75 20.23
CA GLY A 305 0.62 5.17 18.88
C GLY A 305 -0.52 6.01 18.32
N GLU A 306 -0.37 7.34 18.38
CA GLU A 306 -1.34 8.30 17.88
C GLU A 306 -1.56 8.14 16.37
N THR A 307 -2.65 7.47 15.99
CA THR A 307 -3.14 7.49 14.61
C THR A 307 -3.79 8.86 14.39
N GLN A 308 -3.07 9.79 13.75
CA GLN A 308 -3.64 11.09 13.39
C GLN A 308 -4.76 10.91 12.38
N ALA A 309 -5.97 11.10 12.88
CA ALA A 309 -7.22 11.05 12.16
C ALA A 309 -7.25 12.09 11.02
N LEU A 310 -7.39 11.60 9.79
CA LEU A 310 -8.04 12.37 8.73
C LEU A 310 -9.53 12.46 9.06
N ALA A 311 -9.88 13.45 9.88
CA ALA A 311 -11.25 13.76 10.22
C ALA A 311 -11.97 14.45 9.04
N SER A 312 -12.90 13.75 8.40
CA SER A 312 -14.32 14.17 8.29
C SER A 312 -15.11 13.30 7.31
N SER A 313 -16.41 13.16 7.63
CA SER A 313 -17.42 12.20 7.15
C SER A 313 -17.30 10.79 7.76
N ALA A 314 -18.28 10.48 8.60
CA ALA A 314 -18.33 9.34 9.51
C ALA A 314 -17.94 8.00 8.87
N GLU A 315 -16.97 7.32 9.49
CA GLU A 315 -16.83 5.87 9.32
C GLU A 315 -18.18 5.22 9.65
N PRO A 316 -18.69 4.30 8.81
CA PRO A 316 -19.98 3.67 9.07
C PRO A 316 -19.87 2.89 10.39
N LYS A 317 -20.53 3.37 11.43
CA LYS A 317 -20.71 2.61 12.66
C LYS A 317 -21.58 1.41 12.32
N ALA A 318 -20.95 0.24 12.18
CA ALA A 318 -21.63 -1.01 11.93
C ALA A 318 -22.56 -1.34 13.10
N VAL A 319 -23.84 -1.02 12.98
CA VAL A 319 -24.87 -1.52 13.89
C VAL A 319 -25.14 -2.96 13.48
N LYS A 320 -24.74 -3.91 14.33
CA LYS A 320 -25.19 -5.32 14.26
C LYS A 320 -24.91 -6.05 12.94
N GLY A 321 -23.74 -5.83 12.33
CA GLY A 321 -23.31 -6.58 11.13
C GLY A 321 -23.97 -6.14 9.82
N GLU A 322 -24.78 -5.06 9.86
CA GLU A 322 -25.26 -4.35 8.68
C GLU A 322 -24.46 -3.05 8.53
N ALA A 323 -23.95 -2.77 7.33
CA ALA A 323 -23.32 -1.49 7.02
C ALA A 323 -24.16 -0.75 5.97
N ARG A 324 -24.51 0.50 6.26
CA ARG A 324 -25.16 1.38 5.29
C ARG A 324 -24.12 1.85 4.26
N VAL A 325 -24.46 1.74 2.98
CA VAL A 325 -23.54 2.06 1.87
C VAL A 325 -24.27 2.95 0.86
N ALA A 326 -23.82 4.19 0.75
CA ALA A 326 -24.34 5.18 -0.19
C ALA A 326 -23.30 5.61 -1.25
N ARG A 327 -22.05 5.18 -1.12
CA ARG A 327 -20.95 5.54 -2.04
C ARG A 327 -19.88 4.45 -2.13
N PRO A 328 -19.09 4.39 -3.21
CA PRO A 328 -18.04 3.37 -3.40
C PRO A 328 -17.03 3.28 -2.25
N SER A 329 -16.58 4.41 -1.69
CA SER A 329 -15.64 4.41 -0.56
C SER A 329 -16.19 3.68 0.68
N GLN A 330 -17.48 3.82 0.97
CA GLN A 330 -18.15 3.11 2.06
C GLN A 330 -18.27 1.61 1.78
N LEU A 331 -18.57 1.24 0.53
CA LEU A 331 -18.63 -0.17 0.13
C LEU A 331 -17.26 -0.84 0.34
N LEU A 332 -16.20 -0.23 -0.17
CA LEU A 332 -14.84 -0.76 -0.07
C LEU A 332 -14.40 -0.88 1.39
N ALA A 333 -14.63 0.15 2.21
CA ALA A 333 -14.31 0.12 3.63
C ALA A 333 -15.05 -1.01 4.36
N ALA A 334 -16.36 -1.16 4.12
CA ALA A 334 -17.17 -2.19 4.73
C ALA A 334 -16.75 -3.61 4.30
N ILE A 335 -16.38 -3.80 3.04
CA ILE A 335 -15.87 -5.09 2.52
C ILE A 335 -14.50 -5.44 3.13
N LEU A 336 -13.58 -4.47 3.23
CA LEU A 336 -12.28 -4.70 3.87
C LEU A 336 -12.45 -5.04 5.36
N GLN A 337 -13.35 -4.34 6.06
CA GLN A 337 -13.67 -4.62 7.46
C GLN A 337 -14.30 -6.02 7.62
N ALA A 338 -15.20 -6.39 6.72
CA ALA A 338 -15.81 -7.72 6.66
C ALA A 338 -14.75 -8.81 6.47
N GLY A 339 -13.84 -8.61 5.52
CA GLY A 339 -12.75 -9.52 5.20
C GLY A 339 -11.74 -9.68 6.33
N ARG A 340 -11.52 -8.62 7.13
CA ARG A 340 -10.63 -8.64 8.29
C ARG A 340 -11.24 -9.35 9.51
N LYS A 341 -12.56 -9.47 9.59
CA LYS A 341 -13.23 -10.02 10.78
C LYS A 341 -12.88 -11.51 10.97
N GLY A 342 -12.26 -11.81 12.12
CA GLY A 342 -11.80 -13.16 12.48
C GLY A 342 -10.44 -13.55 11.88
N LEU A 343 -9.72 -12.59 11.29
CA LEU A 343 -8.33 -12.78 10.85
C LEU A 343 -7.38 -12.18 11.88
N ALA A 344 -6.36 -12.93 12.27
CA ALA A 344 -5.17 -12.38 12.91
C ALA A 344 -4.16 -12.02 11.82
N ILE A 345 -3.77 -10.74 11.76
CA ILE A 345 -2.83 -10.22 10.77
C ILE A 345 -1.55 -9.83 11.50
N GLN A 346 -0.44 -10.44 11.13
CA GLN A 346 0.90 -10.06 11.56
C GLN A 346 1.62 -9.39 10.38
N ARG A 347 2.21 -8.22 10.61
CA ARG A 347 3.08 -7.54 9.65
C ARG A 347 4.53 -7.81 10.04
N TYR A 348 5.35 -8.27 9.09
CA TYR A 348 6.78 -8.45 9.31
C TYR A 348 7.51 -7.13 9.06
N LYS A 349 8.26 -6.64 10.05
CA LYS A 349 9.11 -5.44 9.87
C LYS A 349 10.53 -5.80 9.46
N GLY A 350 11.02 -6.95 9.93
CA GLY A 350 12.32 -7.47 9.58
C GLY A 350 12.34 -8.99 9.45
N LEU A 351 13.32 -9.51 8.73
CA LEU A 351 13.53 -10.93 8.49
C LEU A 351 13.79 -11.70 9.79
N GLY A 352 14.33 -11.03 10.81
CA GLY A 352 14.58 -11.61 12.14
C GLY A 352 13.31 -11.93 12.95
N GLU A 353 12.14 -11.41 12.55
CA GLU A 353 10.85 -11.73 13.19
C GLU A 353 10.32 -13.10 12.75
N MET A 354 10.84 -13.64 11.65
CA MET A 354 10.50 -14.97 11.15
C MET A 354 11.39 -16.02 11.82
N ASN A 355 10.79 -17.12 12.24
CA ASN A 355 11.57 -18.28 12.67
C ASN A 355 12.22 -18.96 11.44
N ALA A 356 13.14 -19.90 11.68
CA ALA A 356 13.90 -20.56 10.62
C ALA A 356 13.02 -21.33 9.61
N GLU A 357 11.93 -21.94 10.07
CA GLU A 357 11.00 -22.71 9.24
C GLU A 357 10.16 -21.78 8.36
N GLN A 358 9.61 -20.71 8.93
CA GLN A 358 8.89 -19.68 8.20
C GLN A 358 9.77 -19.04 7.13
N LEU A 359 11.00 -18.66 7.48
CA LEU A 359 11.94 -18.06 6.53
C LEU A 359 12.28 -19.03 5.38
N TRP A 360 12.35 -20.34 5.68
CA TRP A 360 12.51 -21.36 4.65
C TRP A 360 11.31 -21.39 3.70
N GLU A 361 10.11 -21.62 4.23
CA GLU A 361 8.87 -21.78 3.47
C GLU A 361 8.53 -20.57 2.60
N THR A 362 8.92 -19.36 3.02
CA THR A 362 8.55 -18.13 2.32
C THR A 362 9.65 -17.61 1.40
N THR A 363 10.92 -17.72 1.81
CA THR A 363 12.00 -16.91 1.21
C THR A 363 13.17 -17.74 0.70
N LEU A 364 13.46 -18.90 1.31
CA LEU A 364 14.60 -19.73 0.91
C LEU A 364 14.22 -20.90 0.00
N ASP A 365 13.01 -21.45 0.13
CA ASP A 365 12.55 -22.61 -0.66
C ASP A 365 12.48 -22.28 -2.17
N PRO A 366 13.27 -22.95 -3.03
CA PRO A 366 13.23 -22.77 -4.47
C PRO A 366 11.86 -22.97 -5.13
N ALA A 367 10.96 -23.75 -4.54
CA ALA A 367 9.64 -24.03 -5.09
C ALA A 367 8.62 -22.90 -4.84
N VAL A 368 8.81 -22.11 -3.77
CA VAL A 368 7.81 -21.12 -3.31
C VAL A 368 8.31 -19.68 -3.43
N ARG A 369 9.60 -19.44 -3.20
CA ARG A 369 10.15 -18.09 -3.09
C ARG A 369 9.96 -17.25 -4.36
N THR A 370 9.76 -15.96 -4.16
CA THR A 370 9.79 -14.96 -5.23
C THR A 370 11.11 -14.18 -5.17
N MET A 371 11.73 -13.95 -6.33
CA MET A 371 12.96 -13.15 -6.44
C MET A 371 12.89 -12.25 -7.66
N LEU A 372 13.48 -11.07 -7.54
CA LEU A 372 13.66 -10.13 -8.63
C LEU A 372 15.09 -10.23 -9.16
N ARG A 373 15.26 -10.47 -10.47
CA ARG A 373 16.58 -10.42 -11.11
C ARG A 373 16.95 -8.97 -11.34
N VAL A 374 18.13 -8.58 -10.92
CA VAL A 374 18.62 -7.21 -11.10
C VAL A 374 19.06 -7.01 -12.54
N THR A 375 18.56 -5.96 -13.19
CA THR A 375 18.97 -5.54 -14.54
C THR A 375 19.94 -4.36 -14.48
N SER A 376 20.62 -4.07 -15.59
CA SER A 376 21.48 -2.88 -15.67
C SER A 376 20.69 -1.58 -15.50
N GLU A 377 19.44 -1.53 -15.95
CA GLU A 377 18.56 -0.35 -15.84
C GLU A 377 18.22 -0.05 -14.38
N ASP A 378 17.85 -1.08 -13.61
CA ASP A 378 17.55 -0.95 -12.17
C ASP A 378 18.71 -0.35 -11.40
N VAL A 379 19.92 -0.74 -11.78
CA VAL A 379 21.15 -0.33 -11.11
C VAL A 379 21.56 1.08 -11.50
N SER A 380 21.38 1.49 -12.76
CA SER A 380 21.57 2.89 -13.17
C SER A 380 20.60 3.83 -12.44
N ALA A 381 19.33 3.41 -12.28
CA ALA A 381 18.36 4.18 -11.50
C ALA A 381 18.76 4.28 -10.02
N ALA A 382 19.20 3.17 -9.42
CA ALA A 382 19.71 3.14 -8.05
C ALA A 382 20.96 4.03 -7.88
N ASP A 383 21.89 4.01 -8.83
CA ASP A 383 23.10 4.85 -8.83
C ASP A 383 22.74 6.34 -8.90
N MET A 384 21.81 6.75 -9.78
CA MET A 384 21.34 8.13 -9.84
C MET A 384 20.77 8.62 -8.52
N ILE A 385 19.85 7.85 -7.93
CA ILE A 385 19.25 8.17 -6.63
C ILE A 385 20.34 8.23 -5.56
N PHE A 386 21.28 7.29 -5.58
CA PHE A 386 22.37 7.22 -4.61
C PHE A 386 23.36 8.39 -4.75
N THR A 387 23.76 8.76 -5.96
CA THR A 387 24.62 9.93 -6.21
C THR A 387 23.91 11.21 -5.78
N GLN A 388 22.60 11.33 -6.00
CA GLN A 388 21.82 12.49 -5.56
C GLN A 388 21.70 12.55 -4.03
N LEU A 389 21.44 11.42 -3.37
CA LEU A 389 21.26 11.36 -1.92
C LEU A 389 22.56 11.33 -1.12
N MET A 390 23.62 10.72 -1.65
CA MET A 390 24.86 10.43 -0.92
C MET A 390 26.09 11.10 -1.52
N GLY A 391 25.94 11.86 -2.61
CA GLY A 391 26.99 12.68 -3.22
C GLY A 391 27.41 13.88 -2.35
N GLU A 392 28.43 14.59 -2.81
CA GLU A 392 29.02 15.73 -2.07
C GLU A 392 28.16 17.00 -2.14
N VAL A 393 27.28 17.11 -3.13
CA VAL A 393 26.46 18.30 -3.37
C VAL A 393 25.18 18.26 -2.55
N VAL A 394 24.95 19.27 -1.72
CA VAL A 394 23.84 19.33 -0.76
C VAL A 394 22.50 19.69 -1.43
N GLU A 395 22.49 20.61 -2.38
CA GLU A 395 21.28 21.10 -3.06
C GLU A 395 20.42 20.00 -3.69
N PRO A 396 20.96 19.09 -4.55
CA PRO A 396 20.18 18.01 -5.17
C PRO A 396 19.57 17.05 -4.15
N ARG A 397 20.25 16.83 -3.02
CA ARG A 397 19.73 16.03 -1.90
C ARG A 397 18.56 16.72 -1.24
N ARG A 398 18.66 18.04 -1.01
CA ARG A 398 17.61 18.83 -0.36
C ARG A 398 16.35 18.87 -1.21
N GLU A 399 16.48 19.10 -2.51
CA GLU A 399 15.36 19.07 -3.47
C GLU A 399 14.72 17.68 -3.53
N PHE A 400 15.52 16.61 -3.64
CA PHE A 400 15.00 15.25 -3.63
C PHE A 400 14.20 14.93 -2.37
N ILE A 401 14.72 15.31 -1.19
CA ILE A 401 14.02 15.09 0.08
C ILE A 401 12.74 15.93 0.12
N GLN A 402 12.74 17.17 -0.36
CA GLN A 402 11.54 18.02 -0.37
C GLN A 402 10.45 17.48 -1.32
N ASP A 403 10.83 17.06 -2.52
CA ASP A 403 9.91 16.53 -3.53
C ASP A 403 9.34 15.17 -3.12
N ASN A 404 10.13 14.35 -2.43
CA ASN A 404 9.73 13.01 -1.99
C ASN A 404 9.21 12.95 -0.54
N ALA A 405 9.37 14.01 0.28
CA ALA A 405 8.87 14.05 1.66
C ALA A 405 7.35 13.85 1.73
N LEU A 406 6.62 14.34 0.71
CA LEU A 406 5.17 14.11 0.59
C LEU A 406 4.81 12.65 0.30
N ASN A 407 5.72 11.87 -0.31
CA ASN A 407 5.56 10.44 -0.56
C ASN A 407 6.00 9.57 0.64
N VAL A 408 7.02 10.02 1.39
CA VAL A 408 7.58 9.34 2.59
C VAL A 408 6.65 9.44 3.81
N ALA A 409 5.74 10.41 3.84
CA ALA A 409 4.68 10.50 4.87
C ALA A 409 3.72 9.28 4.91
N ASN A 410 3.89 8.28 4.03
CA ASN A 410 3.17 7.00 4.06
C ASN A 410 4.02 5.83 4.62
N LEU A 411 5.23 6.06 5.16
CA LEU A 411 6.10 5.00 5.72
C LEU A 411 6.22 5.01 7.25
N ASP A 412 5.71 6.04 7.92
CA ASP A 412 5.55 6.05 9.39
C ASP A 412 4.10 6.39 9.75
N VAL A 413 3.36 5.32 10.11
CA VAL A 413 2.41 5.10 11.23
C VAL A 413 1.62 3.82 10.93
#